data_AF-A0A1H5VDK0-F1
#
_entry.id   AF-A0A1H5VDK0-F1
#
_cell.length_a   1.000
_cell.length_b   1.000
_cell.length_c   1.000
_cell.angle_alpha   90.00
_cell.angle_beta   90.00
_cell.angle_gamma   90.00
#
_symmetry.space_group_name_H-M   'P 1'
#
loop_
_entity.id
_entity.type
_entity.pdbx_description
1 polymer ?
#
loop_
_entity_poly.entity_id
_entity_poly.type
_entity_poly.pdbx_seq_one_letter_code
_entity_poly.pdbx_strand_id
1 'polypeptide(L)'
;MSNNSHEAHDPNASTAEPTDGRQQYEWQSKYPKDAMQIIRFESIYLFILLLMSLLGILLTWNRYLENFLFNPEILDPKIFRIYSYYCFAGLLGGTTFSIKYMYRVVARGYWHLDRQIWRLLSPFMSISISFAVGTLISASYIGSDTIKFSHSAASAIGIGFLVGYFADQAIGKMYEIAMVLFGPTSLHHKK
;
A
#
# COMPACT_ATOMS: atom_id res chain seq x y z
N MET A 1 -26.77 -41.72 37.14
CA MET A 1 -27.02 -41.81 35.68
C MET A 1 -26.69 -40.46 35.07
N SER A 2 -25.52 -40.42 34.42
CA SER A 2 -25.00 -39.27 33.69
C SER A 2 -25.85 -39.04 32.43
N ASN A 3 -26.32 -37.82 32.22
CA ASN A 3 -26.90 -37.40 30.96
C ASN A 3 -25.99 -36.31 30.37
N ASN A 4 -24.90 -36.75 29.74
CA ASN A 4 -24.05 -35.91 28.90
C ASN A 4 -24.83 -35.59 27.62
N SER A 5 -25.35 -34.37 27.51
CA SER A 5 -25.68 -33.78 26.22
C SER A 5 -24.37 -33.60 25.46
N HIS A 6 -24.10 -34.50 24.52
CA HIS A 6 -23.08 -34.29 23.50
C HIS A 6 -23.43 -33.02 22.72
N GLU A 7 -22.80 -31.90 23.09
CA GLU A 7 -22.61 -30.79 22.18
C GLU A 7 -21.86 -31.34 20.97
N ALA A 8 -22.53 -31.37 19.83
CA ALA A 8 -21.91 -31.67 18.56
C ALA A 8 -20.89 -30.56 18.30
N HIS A 9 -19.63 -30.85 18.60
CA HIS A 9 -18.51 -30.01 18.24
C HIS A 9 -18.42 -30.03 16.71
N ASP A 10 -18.96 -29.00 16.06
CA ASP A 10 -18.85 -28.81 14.62
C ASP A 10 -17.35 -28.71 14.26
N PRO A 11 -16.80 -29.64 13.46
CA PRO A 11 -15.39 -29.64 13.09
C PRO A 11 -15.03 -28.50 12.12
N ASN A 12 -15.99 -27.69 11.68
CA ASN A 12 -15.77 -26.52 10.83
C ASN A 12 -15.62 -25.20 11.60
N ALA A 13 -15.29 -25.20 12.89
CA ALA A 13 -15.06 -23.99 13.68
C ALA A 13 -13.89 -23.08 13.20
N SER A 14 -13.24 -23.40 12.07
CA SER A 14 -12.30 -22.52 11.35
C SER A 14 -12.94 -21.74 10.18
N THR A 15 -14.24 -21.94 9.89
CA THR A 15 -14.98 -21.24 8.82
C THR A 15 -15.99 -20.25 9.40
N ALA A 16 -15.54 -19.29 10.20
CA ALA A 16 -16.38 -18.14 10.53
C ALA A 16 -16.65 -17.38 9.23
N GLU A 17 -17.83 -17.60 8.65
CA GLU A 17 -18.28 -16.92 7.45
C GLU A 17 -18.12 -15.39 7.69
N PRO A 18 -17.42 -14.64 6.82
CA PRO A 18 -17.11 -13.24 7.04
C PRO A 18 -18.37 -12.40 6.79
N THR A 19 -19.35 -12.55 7.65
CA THR A 19 -20.68 -11.93 7.55
C THR A 19 -20.66 -10.48 8.01
N ASP A 20 -19.50 -9.93 8.42
CA ASP A 20 -19.36 -8.57 8.97
C ASP A 20 -20.41 -8.25 10.07
N GLY A 21 -20.89 -9.28 10.78
CA GLY A 21 -21.93 -9.18 11.79
C GLY A 21 -23.35 -8.95 11.23
N ARG A 22 -23.59 -9.23 9.94
CA ARG A 22 -24.89 -9.13 9.27
C ARG A 22 -25.63 -10.45 9.29
N GLN A 23 -26.96 -10.36 9.31
CA GLN A 23 -27.83 -11.51 9.09
C GLN A 23 -27.95 -11.82 7.58
N GLN A 24 -28.27 -13.07 7.26
CA GLN A 24 -28.56 -13.47 5.88
C GLN A 24 -29.70 -12.59 5.32
N TYR A 25 -29.54 -12.11 4.08
CA TYR A 25 -30.45 -11.16 3.40
C TYR A 25 -30.42 -9.70 3.88
N GLU A 26 -29.59 -9.32 4.86
CA GLU A 26 -29.35 -7.92 5.25
C GLU A 26 -28.42 -7.20 4.23
N TRP A 27 -28.90 -7.03 3.00
CA TRP A 27 -28.11 -6.48 1.89
C TRP A 27 -28.03 -4.95 1.89
N GLN A 28 -28.95 -4.27 2.57
CA GLN A 28 -29.02 -2.81 2.56
C GLN A 28 -27.78 -2.18 3.22
N SER A 29 -27.38 -1.02 2.70
CA SER A 29 -26.28 -0.25 3.29
C SER A 29 -26.73 0.40 4.59
N LYS A 30 -25.87 0.36 5.62
CA LYS A 30 -26.07 1.12 6.87
C LYS A 30 -25.71 2.61 6.71
N TYR A 31 -25.01 2.97 5.62
CA TYR A 31 -24.62 4.35 5.34
C TYR A 31 -25.74 5.14 4.64
N PRO A 32 -25.94 6.41 4.99
CA PRO A 32 -26.84 7.29 4.26
C PRO A 32 -26.38 7.48 2.80
N LYS A 33 -27.30 7.90 1.93
CA LYS A 33 -27.04 8.03 0.49
C LYS A 33 -25.87 8.97 0.17
N ASP A 34 -25.70 10.04 0.94
CA ASP A 34 -24.61 11.00 0.74
C ASP A 34 -23.23 10.36 1.01
N ALA A 35 -23.12 9.61 2.11
CA ALA A 35 -21.90 8.87 2.43
C ALA A 35 -21.61 7.78 1.37
N MET A 36 -22.64 7.12 0.84
CA MET A 36 -22.47 6.14 -0.23
C MET A 36 -21.92 6.77 -1.52
N GLN A 37 -22.30 8.00 -1.86
CA GLN A 37 -21.75 8.70 -3.04
C GLN A 37 -20.25 8.95 -2.89
N ILE A 38 -19.82 9.38 -1.70
CA ILE A 38 -18.40 9.64 -1.40
C ILE A 38 -17.61 8.33 -1.42
N ILE A 39 -18.13 7.27 -0.79
CA ILE A 39 -17.49 5.93 -0.82
C ILE A 39 -17.32 5.43 -2.27
N ARG A 40 -18.33 5.63 -3.12
CA ARG A 40 -18.25 5.27 -4.55
C ARG A 40 -17.19 6.10 -5.28
N PHE A 41 -17.13 7.40 -5.03
CA PHE A 41 -16.11 8.26 -5.61
C PHE A 41 -14.70 7.83 -5.19
N GLU A 42 -14.47 7.59 -3.89
CA GLU A 42 -13.20 7.07 -3.37
C GLU A 42 -12.84 5.72 -4.02
N SER A 43 -13.83 4.87 -4.25
CA SER A 43 -13.63 3.56 -4.89
C SER A 43 -13.23 3.68 -6.36
N ILE A 44 -13.90 4.55 -7.11
CA ILE A 44 -13.56 4.83 -8.51
C ILE A 44 -12.17 5.45 -8.60
N TYR A 45 -11.85 6.38 -7.71
CA TYR A 45 -10.52 6.99 -7.63
C TYR A 45 -9.41 5.94 -7.42
N LEU A 46 -9.56 5.04 -6.44
CA LEU A 46 -8.58 3.99 -6.20
C LEU A 46 -8.49 3.00 -7.37
N PHE A 47 -9.62 2.70 -8.01
CA PHE A 47 -9.64 1.86 -9.21
C PHE A 47 -8.88 2.51 -10.38
N ILE A 48 -9.07 3.81 -10.60
CA ILE A 48 -8.32 4.56 -11.62
C ILE A 48 -6.82 4.55 -11.30
N LEU A 49 -6.43 4.76 -10.04
CA LEU A 49 -5.02 4.68 -9.64
C LEU A 49 -4.42 3.29 -9.87
N LEU A 50 -5.19 2.23 -9.63
CA LEU A 50 -4.77 0.87 -9.89
C LEU A 50 -4.49 0.68 -11.39
N LEU A 51 -5.42 1.08 -12.25
CA LEU A 51 -5.24 1.02 -13.71
C LEU A 51 -4.06 1.89 -14.18
N MET A 52 -3.92 3.10 -13.64
CA MET A 52 -2.81 4.00 -13.97
C MET A 52 -1.45 3.41 -13.58
N SER A 53 -1.35 2.75 -12.42
CA SER A 53 -0.11 2.10 -11.99
C SER A 53 0.26 0.91 -12.89
N LEU A 54 -0.71 0.06 -13.24
CA LEU A 54 -0.50 -1.05 -14.17
C LEU A 54 -0.12 -0.56 -15.57
N LEU A 55 -0.83 0.46 -16.08
CA LEU A 55 -0.54 1.07 -17.37
C LEU A 55 0.86 1.71 -17.36
N GLY A 56 1.24 2.40 -16.28
CA GLY A 56 2.57 2.98 -16.13
C GLY A 56 3.68 1.92 -16.19
N ILE A 57 3.50 0.78 -15.53
CA ILE A 57 4.44 -0.36 -15.61
C ILE A 57 4.53 -0.88 -17.05
N LEU A 58 3.40 -1.11 -17.72
CA LEU A 58 3.36 -1.61 -19.09
C LEU A 58 3.98 -0.62 -20.10
N LEU A 59 3.73 0.68 -19.95
CA LEU A 59 4.32 1.71 -20.80
C LEU A 59 5.83 1.85 -20.57
N THR A 60 6.29 1.71 -19.33
CA THR A 60 7.72 1.65 -18.99
C THR A 60 8.38 0.42 -19.62
N TRP A 61 7.71 -0.74 -19.57
CA TRP A 61 8.18 -1.99 -20.17
C TRP A 61 8.36 -1.87 -21.68
N ASN A 62 7.38 -1.26 -22.37
CA ASN A 62 7.39 -1.09 -23.81
C ASN A 62 8.25 0.10 -24.31
N ARG A 63 8.99 0.77 -23.40
CA ARG A 63 9.84 1.95 -23.70
C ARG A 63 9.09 3.16 -24.28
N TYR A 64 7.76 3.19 -24.17
CA TYR A 64 6.97 4.35 -24.64
C TYR A 64 7.27 5.61 -23.81
N LEU A 65 7.46 5.48 -22.50
CA LEU A 65 7.79 6.61 -21.64
C LEU A 65 9.18 7.18 -21.94
N GLU A 66 10.15 6.32 -22.24
CA GLU A 66 11.50 6.74 -22.65
C GLU A 66 11.44 7.55 -23.96
N ASN A 67 10.69 7.08 -24.95
CA ASN A 67 10.63 7.74 -26.26
C ASN A 67 9.78 9.02 -26.28
N PHE A 68 8.78 9.14 -25.40
CA PHE A 68 7.87 10.29 -25.39
C PHE A 68 8.37 11.44 -24.51
N LEU A 69 8.98 11.16 -23.35
CA LEU A 69 9.42 12.19 -22.41
C LEU A 69 10.91 12.52 -22.47
N PHE A 70 11.76 11.64 -23.00
CA PHE A 70 13.21 11.78 -22.86
C PHE A 70 13.93 12.07 -24.18
N ASN A 71 14.76 13.12 -24.15
CA ASN A 71 15.86 13.30 -25.10
C ASN A 71 17.11 12.59 -24.54
N PRO A 72 17.76 11.70 -25.30
CA PRO A 72 18.86 10.85 -24.83
C PRO A 72 20.16 11.61 -24.48
N GLU A 73 20.24 12.91 -24.74
CA GLU A 73 21.45 13.71 -24.50
C GLU A 73 21.69 14.07 -23.02
N ILE A 74 20.68 13.96 -22.15
CA ILE A 74 20.73 14.54 -20.80
C ILE A 74 20.79 13.48 -19.68
N LEU A 75 20.25 12.27 -19.89
CA LEU A 75 20.14 11.26 -18.83
C LEU A 75 20.19 9.82 -19.38
N ASP A 76 20.75 8.89 -18.61
CA ASP A 76 20.77 7.47 -18.98
C ASP A 76 19.33 6.89 -18.95
N PRO A 77 18.80 6.41 -20.11
CA PRO A 77 17.45 5.86 -20.19
C PRO A 77 17.24 4.63 -19.29
N LYS A 78 18.31 3.92 -18.91
CA LYS A 78 18.22 2.79 -17.98
C LYS A 78 17.87 3.25 -16.56
N ILE A 79 18.46 4.35 -16.10
CA ILE A 79 18.23 4.91 -14.77
C ILE A 79 16.78 5.38 -14.66
N PHE A 80 16.31 6.13 -15.66
CA PHE A 80 14.92 6.59 -15.72
C PHE A 80 13.92 5.44 -15.65
N ARG A 81 14.16 4.37 -16.42
CA ARG A 81 13.31 3.17 -16.45
C ARG A 81 13.20 2.50 -15.08
N ILE A 82 14.33 2.33 -14.41
CA ILE A 82 14.39 1.67 -13.09
C ILE A 82 13.61 2.49 -12.06
N TYR A 83 13.80 3.80 -11.99
CA TYR A 83 13.04 4.64 -11.06
C TYR A 83 11.55 4.72 -11.41
N SER A 84 11.22 4.70 -12.71
CA SER A 84 9.82 4.61 -13.15
C SER A 84 9.17 3.32 -12.63
N TYR A 85 9.87 2.18 -12.69
CA TYR A 85 9.37 0.93 -12.10
C TYR A 85 9.16 1.04 -10.60
N TYR A 86 10.10 1.61 -9.83
CA TYR A 86 9.91 1.83 -8.40
C TYR A 86 8.67 2.70 -8.12
N CYS A 87 8.50 3.80 -8.85
CA CYS A 87 7.36 4.71 -8.65
C CYS A 87 6.02 4.04 -8.97
N PHE A 88 5.87 3.44 -10.15
CA PHE A 88 4.61 2.81 -10.54
C PHE A 88 4.30 1.54 -9.75
N ALA A 89 5.31 0.73 -9.42
CA ALA A 89 5.11 -0.43 -8.55
C ALA A 89 4.79 0.00 -7.11
N GLY A 90 5.41 1.07 -6.61
CA GLY A 90 5.08 1.68 -5.32
C GLY A 90 3.63 2.17 -5.28
N LEU A 91 3.18 2.84 -6.34
CA LEU A 91 1.78 3.25 -6.49
C LEU A 91 0.84 2.03 -6.50
N LEU A 92 1.20 0.97 -7.22
CA LEU A 92 0.42 -0.27 -7.29
C LEU A 92 0.28 -0.92 -5.91
N GLY A 93 1.39 -1.02 -5.16
CA GLY A 93 1.40 -1.55 -3.80
C GLY A 93 0.58 -0.72 -2.83
N GLY A 94 0.79 0.60 -2.81
CA GLY A 94 0.03 1.54 -1.96
C GLY A 94 -1.46 1.53 -2.27
N THR A 95 -1.82 1.54 -3.56
CA THR A 95 -3.23 1.47 -3.98
C THR A 95 -3.87 0.14 -3.58
N THR A 96 -3.15 -0.97 -3.70
CA THR A 96 -3.65 -2.30 -3.26
C THR A 96 -3.92 -2.32 -1.76
N PHE A 97 -3.03 -1.74 -0.96
CA PHE A 97 -3.25 -1.57 0.48
C PHE A 97 -4.47 -0.67 0.77
N SER A 98 -4.58 0.48 0.10
CA SER A 98 -5.71 1.41 0.26
C SER A 98 -7.05 0.76 -0.10
N ILE A 99 -7.12 -0.04 -1.17
CA ILE A 99 -8.32 -0.79 -1.56
C ILE A 99 -8.69 -1.80 -0.46
N LYS A 100 -7.73 -2.60 0.00
CA LYS A 100 -7.94 -3.58 1.07
C LYS A 100 -8.43 -2.91 2.36
N TYR A 101 -7.83 -1.79 2.73
CA TYR A 101 -8.22 -1.02 3.90
C TYR A 101 -9.63 -0.45 3.75
N MET A 102 -9.95 0.16 2.59
CA MET A 102 -11.26 0.74 2.33
C MET A 102 -12.36 -0.31 2.38
N TYR A 103 -12.17 -1.48 1.76
CA TYR A 103 -13.06 -2.63 1.89
C TYR A 103 -13.34 -2.95 3.37
N ARG A 104 -12.28 -3.13 4.16
CA ARG A 104 -12.40 -3.51 5.58
C ARG A 104 -13.13 -2.46 6.42
N VAL A 105 -12.87 -1.18 6.16
CA VAL A 105 -13.45 -0.08 6.93
C VAL A 105 -14.90 0.17 6.57
N VAL A 106 -15.25 0.10 5.29
CA VAL A 106 -16.64 0.24 4.82
C VAL A 106 -17.47 -0.94 5.33
N ALA A 107 -16.98 -2.16 5.14
CA ALA A 107 -17.66 -3.40 5.54
C ALA A 107 -18.01 -3.43 7.04
N ARG A 108 -17.06 -3.01 7.90
CA ARG A 108 -17.21 -3.03 9.36
C ARG A 108 -17.90 -1.80 9.96
N GLY A 109 -18.37 -0.85 9.15
CA GLY A 109 -19.05 0.34 9.68
C GLY A 109 -18.10 1.40 10.28
N TYR A 110 -16.79 1.30 10.07
CA TYR A 110 -15.79 2.24 10.61
C TYR A 110 -15.46 3.39 9.66
N TRP A 111 -16.16 3.50 8.52
CA TRP A 111 -15.90 4.56 7.56
C TRP A 111 -16.33 5.91 8.12
N HIS A 112 -15.45 6.89 8.01
CA HIS A 112 -15.71 8.27 8.40
C HIS A 112 -15.03 9.24 7.43
N LEU A 113 -15.63 10.42 7.30
CA LEU A 113 -15.25 11.44 6.33
C LEU A 113 -13.86 12.01 6.63
N ASP A 114 -13.51 12.20 7.90
CA ASP A 114 -12.22 12.81 8.29
C ASP A 114 -11.00 12.02 7.81
N ARG A 115 -11.14 10.70 7.59
CA ARG A 115 -10.08 9.85 7.03
C ARG A 115 -10.00 9.89 5.51
N GLN A 116 -10.84 10.65 4.83
CA GLN A 116 -10.84 10.77 3.36
C GLN A 116 -9.48 11.27 2.85
N ILE A 117 -8.95 12.33 3.47
CA ILE A 117 -7.66 12.92 3.08
C ILE A 117 -6.56 11.86 3.16
N TRP A 118 -6.51 11.09 4.25
CA TRP A 118 -5.56 10.00 4.40
C TRP A 118 -5.73 8.94 3.31
N ARG A 119 -6.96 8.46 3.03
CA ARG A 119 -7.21 7.45 1.99
C ARG A 119 -6.82 7.92 0.59
N LEU A 120 -6.99 9.21 0.29
CA LEU A 120 -6.61 9.79 -1.00
C LEU A 120 -5.10 9.97 -1.15
N LEU A 121 -4.40 10.30 -0.06
CA LEU A 121 -2.97 10.62 -0.09
C LEU A 121 -2.05 9.41 0.17
N SER A 122 -2.51 8.36 0.86
CA SER A 122 -1.69 7.17 1.14
C SER A 122 -1.03 6.56 -0.10
N PRO A 123 -1.70 6.38 -1.26
CA PRO A 123 -1.05 5.86 -2.45
C PRO A 123 0.11 6.73 -2.96
N PHE A 124 0.02 8.05 -2.80
CA PHE A 124 1.10 8.97 -3.19
C PHE A 124 2.28 8.91 -2.20
N MET A 125 2.01 8.73 -0.91
CA MET A 125 3.06 8.48 0.08
C MET A 125 3.84 7.20 -0.23
N SER A 126 3.15 6.15 -0.69
CA SER A 126 3.78 4.91 -1.14
C SER A 126 4.72 5.10 -2.34
N ILE A 127 4.40 6.01 -3.28
CA ILE A 127 5.32 6.37 -4.38
C ILE A 127 6.61 6.95 -3.80
N SER A 128 6.49 7.97 -2.94
CA SER A 128 7.64 8.68 -2.38
C SER A 128 8.59 7.73 -1.64
N ILE A 129 8.04 6.78 -0.88
CA ILE A 129 8.84 5.81 -0.11
C ILE A 129 9.46 4.75 -1.03
N SER A 130 8.70 4.23 -1.99
CA SER A 130 9.24 3.31 -2.98
C SER A 130 10.39 3.94 -3.76
N PHE A 131 10.25 5.22 -4.15
CA PHE A 131 11.31 5.98 -4.79
C PHE A 131 12.53 6.14 -3.88
N ALA A 132 12.36 6.55 -2.62
CA ALA A 132 13.45 6.70 -1.66
C ALA A 132 14.18 5.38 -1.38
N VAL A 133 13.46 4.26 -1.27
CA VAL A 133 14.09 2.95 -1.11
C VAL A 133 14.83 2.54 -2.39
N GLY A 134 14.25 2.80 -3.56
CA GLY A 134 14.89 2.54 -4.85
C GLY A 134 16.20 3.33 -5.03
N THR A 135 16.26 4.58 -4.58
CA THR A 135 17.49 5.39 -4.61
C THR A 135 18.54 4.88 -3.63
N LEU A 136 18.14 4.49 -2.41
CA LEU A 136 19.06 3.90 -1.42
C LEU A 136 19.67 2.58 -1.88
N ILE A 137 18.88 1.72 -2.54
CA ILE A 137 19.37 0.48 -3.15
C ILE A 137 20.34 0.80 -4.30
N SER A 138 19.99 1.77 -5.15
CA SER A 138 20.85 2.17 -6.27
C SER A 138 22.17 2.81 -5.83
N ALA A 139 22.18 3.46 -4.67
CA ALA A 139 23.36 4.03 -4.04
C ALA A 139 24.17 3.01 -3.21
N SER A 140 23.80 1.72 -3.24
CA SER A 140 24.43 0.64 -2.47
C SER A 140 24.44 0.85 -0.95
N TYR A 141 23.58 1.72 -0.41
CA TYR A 141 23.41 1.87 1.04
C TYR A 141 22.60 0.70 1.64
N ILE A 142 21.76 0.06 0.82
CA ILE A 142 20.94 -1.10 1.19
C ILE A 142 21.30 -2.26 0.25
N GLY A 143 22.31 -3.04 0.63
CA GLY A 143 22.77 -4.22 -0.11
C GLY A 143 24.25 -4.50 0.11
N SER A 144 24.61 -5.72 0.49
CA SER A 144 26.00 -6.20 0.46
C SER A 144 26.47 -6.32 -1.01
N ASP A 145 27.76 -6.11 -1.30
CA ASP A 145 28.39 -6.37 -2.61
C ASP A 145 28.11 -7.79 -3.16
N THR A 146 27.64 -8.70 -2.31
CA THR A 146 27.20 -10.06 -2.65
C THR A 146 25.77 -10.16 -3.17
N ILE A 147 24.88 -9.23 -2.81
CA ILE A 147 23.53 -9.14 -3.36
C ILE A 147 23.61 -8.21 -4.56
N LYS A 148 24.07 -8.75 -5.69
CA LYS A 148 23.83 -8.14 -6.99
C LYS A 148 22.32 -8.19 -7.23
N PHE A 149 21.58 -7.22 -6.70
CA PHE A 149 20.26 -6.93 -7.22
C PHE A 149 20.47 -6.66 -8.69
N SER A 150 20.22 -7.69 -9.51
CA SER A 150 20.16 -7.50 -10.94
C SER A 150 19.21 -6.32 -11.14
N HIS A 151 19.68 -5.26 -11.82
CA HIS A 151 18.87 -4.13 -12.25
C HIS A 151 17.82 -4.56 -13.29
N SER A 152 17.23 -5.73 -13.08
CA SER A 152 16.14 -6.31 -13.82
C SER A 152 14.87 -5.55 -13.47
N ALA A 153 14.02 -5.33 -14.47
CA ALA A 153 12.71 -4.72 -14.27
C ALA A 153 11.89 -5.45 -13.19
N ALA A 154 11.99 -6.79 -13.16
CA ALA A 154 11.21 -7.61 -12.23
C ALA A 154 11.57 -7.38 -10.75
N SER A 155 12.86 -7.20 -10.43
CA SER A 155 13.30 -6.93 -9.05
C SER A 155 12.86 -5.54 -8.61
N ALA A 156 13.00 -4.53 -9.48
CA ALA A 156 12.54 -3.17 -9.20
C ALA A 156 11.02 -3.12 -8.95
N ILE A 157 10.23 -3.80 -9.79
CA ILE A 157 8.77 -3.89 -9.63
C ILE A 157 8.42 -4.62 -8.32
N GLY A 158 9.04 -5.78 -8.05
CA GLY A 158 8.74 -6.56 -6.84
C GLY A 158 9.06 -5.81 -5.55
N ILE A 159 10.25 -5.19 -5.47
CA ILE A 159 10.66 -4.40 -4.31
C ILE A 159 9.77 -3.16 -4.18
N GLY A 160 9.55 -2.43 -5.27
CA GLY A 160 8.72 -1.22 -5.24
C GLY A 160 7.29 -1.52 -4.78
N PHE A 161 6.70 -2.62 -5.26
CA PHE A 161 5.39 -3.07 -4.81
C PHE A 161 5.36 -3.38 -3.31
N LEU A 162 6.31 -4.16 -2.81
CA LEU A 162 6.36 -4.52 -1.38
C LEU A 162 6.54 -3.29 -0.50
N VAL A 163 7.48 -2.42 -0.85
CA VAL A 163 7.73 -1.16 -0.13
C VAL A 163 6.48 -0.29 -0.15
N GLY A 164 5.84 -0.13 -1.31
CA GLY A 164 4.62 0.66 -1.44
C GLY A 164 3.45 0.11 -0.63
N TYR A 165 3.26 -1.22 -0.62
CA TYR A 165 2.19 -1.89 0.11
C TYR A 165 2.36 -1.77 1.64
N PHE A 166 3.61 -1.77 2.13
CA PHE A 166 3.91 -1.62 3.56
C PHE A 166 4.30 -0.20 3.97
N ALA A 167 4.12 0.79 3.09
CA ALA A 167 4.58 2.17 3.30
C ALA A 167 4.12 2.78 4.64
N ASP A 168 2.84 2.64 4.99
CA ASP A 168 2.30 3.20 6.25
C ASP A 168 2.94 2.58 7.49
N GLN A 169 3.20 1.26 7.47
CA GLN A 169 3.88 0.59 8.58
C GLN A 169 5.37 0.96 8.62
N ALA A 170 6.00 1.09 7.45
CA ALA A 170 7.39 1.48 7.32
C ALA A 170 7.62 2.91 7.84
N ILE A 171 6.76 3.88 7.51
CA ILE A 171 6.85 5.26 8.04
C ILE A 171 6.79 5.25 9.56
N GLY A 172 5.81 4.55 10.13
CA GLY A 172 5.65 4.49 11.58
C GLY A 172 6.91 3.95 12.27
N LYS A 173 7.50 2.89 11.71
CA LYS A 173 8.75 2.30 12.23
C LYS A 173 9.97 3.19 12.01
N MET A 174 10.08 3.86 10.87
CA MET A 174 11.16 4.82 10.63
C MET A 174 11.08 6.00 11.60
N TYR A 175 9.88 6.47 11.94
CA TYR A 175 9.69 7.49 12.96
C TYR A 175 10.12 7.01 14.35
N GLU A 176 9.74 5.79 14.75
CA GLU A 176 10.21 5.19 16.02
C GLU A 176 11.75 5.11 16.06
N ILE A 177 12.39 4.64 14.98
CA ILE A 177 13.85 4.57 14.89
C ILE A 177 14.48 5.97 14.93
N ALA A 178 13.92 6.94 14.21
CA ALA A 178 14.41 8.31 14.21
C ALA A 178 14.30 8.94 15.61
N MET A 179 13.25 8.63 16.38
CA MET A 179 13.13 9.05 17.77
C MET A 179 14.19 8.39 18.68
N VAL A 180 14.58 7.15 18.40
CA VAL A 180 15.66 6.47 19.14
C VAL A 180 17.04 7.05 18.78
N LEU A 181 17.29 7.33 17.49
CA LEU A 181 18.59 7.79 17.00
C LEU A 181 18.81 9.30 17.16
N PHE A 182 17.76 10.09 16.97
CA PHE A 182 17.80 11.55 16.88
C PHE A 182 16.83 12.25 17.83
N GLY A 183 16.05 11.49 18.62
CA GLY A 183 15.16 12.08 19.61
C GLY A 183 15.93 12.75 20.74
N PRO A 184 15.29 13.70 21.44
CA PRO A 184 15.94 14.44 22.51
C PRO A 184 16.41 13.49 23.62
N THR A 185 17.71 13.49 23.90
CA THR A 185 18.30 12.79 25.04
C THR A 185 17.82 13.48 26.31
N SER A 186 16.75 12.96 26.92
CA SER A 186 16.26 13.31 28.27
C SER A 186 16.39 14.79 28.67
N LEU A 187 15.33 15.58 28.49
CA LEU A 187 15.10 16.72 29.39
C LEU A 187 14.60 16.19 30.73
N HIS A 188 15.53 15.68 31.54
CA HIS A 188 15.32 15.45 32.95
C HIS A 188 15.37 16.82 33.66
N HIS A 189 14.28 17.58 33.64
CA HIS A 189 14.11 18.66 34.61
C HIS A 189 12.64 18.97 34.95
N LYS A 190 12.30 18.68 36.21
CA LYS A 190 11.26 19.27 37.09
C LYS A 190 9.77 19.07 36.72
N LYS A 191 9.07 18.33 37.59
CA LYS A 191 8.41 18.94 38.76
C LYS A 191 8.52 18.03 39.97
#